data_AF-A0A2T5KCI8-F1
#
_entry.id   AF-A0A2T5KCI8-F1
#
_cell.length_a   1.000
_cell.length_b   1.000
_cell.length_c   1.000
_cell.angle_alpha   90.00
_cell.angle_beta   90.00
_cell.angle_gamma   90.00
#
_symmetry.space_group_name_H-M   'P 1'
#
loop_
_entity.id
_entity.type
_entity.pdbx_description
1 polymer ?
#
loop_
_entity_poly.entity_id
_entity_poly.type
_entity_poly.pdbx_seq_one_letter_code
_entity_poly.pdbx_strand_id
1 'polypeptide(L)'
;MEGTVPGISAAPALFTAINKDTAELHHEQVAFDADLAQRMSDRGVRILQATDAGELLPRAATTPDFFECRFCPWSERCWRLPA
;
A
#
# COMPACT_ATOMS: atom_id res chain seq x y z
N MET A 1 5.99 -15.23 6.50
CA MET A 1 6.83 -14.72 5.39
C MET A 1 8.17 -15.43 5.31
N GLU A 2 8.98 -15.47 6.37
CA GLU A 2 10.31 -16.12 6.35
C GLU A 2 10.26 -17.61 5.93
N GLY A 3 9.22 -18.35 6.37
CA GLY A 3 9.03 -19.75 5.96
C GLY A 3 8.68 -19.97 4.49
N THR A 4 8.32 -18.93 3.74
CA THR A 4 7.95 -19.00 2.30
C THR A 4 8.98 -18.29 1.43
N VAL A 5 9.61 -17.23 1.94
CA VAL A 5 10.67 -16.47 1.27
C VAL A 5 11.85 -16.37 2.25
N PRO A 6 12.82 -17.29 2.17
CA PRO A 6 14.00 -17.26 3.05
C PRO A 6 14.78 -15.95 2.90
N GLY A 7 15.21 -15.38 4.03
CA GLY A 7 16.03 -14.16 4.09
C GLY A 7 15.27 -12.85 3.96
N ILE A 8 13.94 -12.87 3.82
CA ILE A 8 13.13 -11.67 3.63
C ILE A 8 13.20 -10.72 4.83
N SER A 9 13.42 -11.23 6.05
CA SER A 9 13.64 -10.39 7.24
C SER A 9 15.11 -10.04 7.50
N ALA A 10 16.05 -10.63 6.75
CA ALA A 10 17.50 -10.51 7.00
C ALA A 10 18.16 -9.42 6.15
N ALA A 11 17.55 -9.03 5.03
CA ALA A 11 18.08 -8.01 4.13
C ALA A 11 17.35 -6.67 4.32
N PRO A 12 18.03 -5.58 4.71
CA PRO A 12 17.43 -4.25 4.74
C PRO A 12 17.06 -3.79 3.32
N ALA A 13 15.97 -3.05 3.18
CA ALA A 13 15.61 -2.43 1.92
C ALA A 13 16.47 -1.17 1.70
N LEU A 14 16.81 -0.86 0.45
CA LEU A 14 17.49 0.38 0.10
C LEU A 14 16.47 1.38 -0.45
N PHE A 15 16.17 2.42 0.33
CA PHE A 15 15.41 3.57 -0.16
C PHE A 15 16.34 4.51 -0.91
N THR A 16 15.92 4.92 -2.11
CA THR A 16 16.65 5.90 -2.92
C THR A 16 15.71 7.01 -3.33
N ALA A 17 16.11 8.24 -3.03
CA ALA A 17 15.42 9.46 -3.47
C ALA A 17 16.36 10.30 -4.34
N ILE A 18 15.78 10.96 -5.35
CA ILE A 18 16.49 11.92 -6.20
C ILE A 18 15.92 13.32 -5.98
N ASN A 19 16.81 14.28 -5.69
CA ASN A 19 16.45 15.68 -5.73
C ASN A 19 16.36 16.13 -7.20
N LYS A 20 15.19 16.60 -7.65
CA LYS A 20 14.99 17.00 -9.05
C LYS A 20 15.61 18.35 -9.40
N ASP A 21 15.91 19.20 -8.42
CA ASP A 21 16.53 20.51 -8.64
C ASP A 21 18.07 20.41 -8.71
N THR A 22 18.67 19.54 -7.88
CA THR A 22 20.14 19.40 -7.78
C THR A 22 20.70 18.12 -8.43
N ALA A 23 19.83 17.16 -8.77
CA ALA A 23 20.18 15.80 -9.21
C ALA A 23 20.95 14.95 -8.17
N GLU A 24 21.02 15.40 -6.92
CA GLU A 24 21.63 14.63 -5.84
C GLU A 24 20.80 13.38 -5.52
N LEU A 25 21.51 12.29 -5.21
CA LEU A 25 20.92 11.02 -4.78
C LEU A 25 21.09 10.85 -3.27
N HIS A 26 19.99 10.55 -2.60
CA HIS A 26 19.99 10.13 -1.20
C HIS A 26 19.70 8.64 -1.11
N HIS A 27 20.49 7.94 -0.29
CA HIS A 27 20.35 6.51 -0.05
C HIS A 27 20.20 6.24 1.45
N GLU A 28 19.17 5.48 1.81
CA GLU A 28 18.88 5.09 3.19
C GLU A 28 18.65 3.59 3.26
N GLN A 29 19.35 2.91 4.18
CA GLN A 29 19.04 1.52 4.51
C GLN A 29 17.85 1.48 5.47
N VAL A 30 16.75 0.91 5.01
CA VAL A 30 15.52 0.72 5.78
C VAL A 30 15.57 -0.67 6.42
N ALA A 31 15.62 -0.70 7.74
CA ALA A 31 15.61 -1.94 8.51
C ALA A 31 14.25 -2.66 8.41
N PHE A 32 14.27 -3.98 8.56
CA PHE A 32 13.03 -4.77 8.64
C PHE A 32 12.30 -4.49 9.97
N ASP A 33 11.04 -4.10 9.90
CA ASP A 33 10.13 -3.97 11.03
C ASP A 33 9.10 -5.11 10.97
N ALA A 34 9.25 -6.08 11.88
CA ALA A 34 8.42 -7.28 11.91
C ALA A 34 6.95 -6.96 12.21
N ASP A 35 6.69 -6.04 13.14
CA ASP A 35 5.33 -5.71 13.56
C ASP A 35 4.61 -4.95 12.45
N LEU A 36 5.30 -4.01 11.80
CA LEU A 36 4.74 -3.32 10.64
C LEU A 36 4.48 -4.29 9.49
N ALA A 37 5.43 -5.17 9.18
CA ALA A 37 5.29 -6.17 8.12
C ALA A 37 4.08 -7.08 8.36
N GLN A 38 3.87 -7.53 9.59
CA GLN A 38 2.72 -8.36 9.94
C GLN A 38 1.41 -7.57 9.82
N ARG A 39 1.32 -6.36 10.38
CA ARG A 39 0.11 -5.52 10.28
C ARG A 39 -0.29 -5.21 8.83
N MET A 40 0.69 -4.94 7.96
CA MET A 40 0.42 -4.70 6.54
C MET A 40 -0.06 -5.99 5.84
N SER A 41 0.53 -7.13 6.18
CA SER A 41 0.10 -8.44 5.66
C SER A 41 -1.34 -8.76 6.06
N ASP A 42 -1.70 -8.56 7.33
CA ASP A 42 -3.05 -8.80 7.84
C ASP A 42 -4.08 -7.88 7.16
N ARG A 43 -3.70 -6.62 6.88
CA ARG A 43 -4.53 -5.70 6.09
C ARG A 43 -4.76 -6.24 4.68
N GLY A 44 -3.73 -6.82 4.05
CA GLY A 44 -3.84 -7.47 2.75
C GLY A 44 -4.81 -8.65 2.78
N VAL A 45 -4.70 -9.52 3.79
CA VAL A 45 -5.64 -10.65 3.99
C VAL A 45 -7.08 -10.16 4.08
N ARG A 46 -7.33 -9.07 4.83
CA ARG A 46 -8.67 -8.47 4.92
C ARG A 46 -9.21 -8.01 3.57
N ILE A 47 -8.37 -7.43 2.71
CA ILE A 47 -8.77 -7.01 1.36
C ILE A 47 -9.17 -8.22 0.51
N LEU A 48 -8.40 -9.31 0.57
CA LEU A 48 -8.70 -10.53 -0.16
C LEU A 48 -10.03 -11.13 0.30
N GLN A 49 -10.24 -11.25 1.61
CA GLN A 49 -11.49 -11.77 2.18
C GLN A 49 -12.71 -10.93 1.78
N ALA A 50 -12.61 -9.60 1.84
CA ALA A 50 -13.69 -8.72 1.38
C ALA A 50 -13.97 -8.88 -0.12
N THR A 51 -12.91 -9.03 -0.92
CA THR A 51 -13.02 -9.26 -2.37
C THR A 51 -13.74 -10.58 -2.67
N ASP A 52 -13.37 -11.66 -1.99
CA ASP A 52 -14.01 -12.98 -2.13
C ASP A 52 -15.48 -12.95 -1.68
N ALA A 53 -15.80 -12.15 -0.67
CA ALA A 53 -17.17 -11.93 -0.19
C ALA A 53 -17.99 -10.96 -1.07
N GLY A 54 -17.37 -10.32 -2.08
CA GLY A 54 -18.02 -9.29 -2.89
C GLY A 54 -18.31 -7.99 -2.12
N GLU A 55 -17.66 -7.79 -0.97
CA GLU A 55 -17.80 -6.62 -0.12
C GLU A 55 -16.95 -5.45 -0.64
N LEU A 56 -17.55 -4.26 -0.70
CA LEU A 56 -16.80 -3.04 -0.92
C LEU A 56 -16.29 -2.54 0.43
N LEU A 57 -14.96 -2.44 0.58
CA LEU A 57 -14.36 -1.83 1.76
C LEU A 57 -14.61 -0.31 1.79
N PRO A 58 -14.52 0.33 2.98
CA PRO A 58 -14.74 1.77 3.11
C PRO A 58 -13.88 2.58 2.13
N ARG A 59 -14.49 3.63 1.57
CA ARG A 59 -13.79 4.54 0.65
C ARG A 59 -12.64 5.24 1.36
N ALA A 60 -11.57 5.54 0.62
CA ALA A 60 -10.43 6.31 1.12
C ALA A 60 -10.78 7.78 1.42
N ALA A 61 -11.84 8.31 0.80
CA ALA A 61 -12.31 9.68 0.97
C ALA A 61 -13.83 9.75 1.11
N THR A 62 -14.32 10.87 1.64
CA THR A 62 -15.75 11.14 1.82
C THR A 62 -16.39 11.78 0.58
N THR A 63 -15.59 12.29 -0.35
CA THR A 63 -16.06 12.94 -1.59
C THR A 63 -15.30 12.44 -2.83
N PRO A 64 -15.95 12.39 -4.01
CA PRO A 64 -15.33 11.87 -5.24
C PRO A 64 -14.27 12.80 -5.84
N ASP A 65 -14.27 14.08 -5.47
CA ASP A 65 -13.36 15.11 -5.95
C ASP A 65 -12.03 15.18 -5.17
N PHE A 66 -11.89 14.43 -4.07
CA PHE A 66 -10.62 14.27 -3.37
C PHE A 66 -9.54 13.76 -4.35
N PHE A 67 -8.34 14.34 -4.33
CA PHE A 67 -7.37 14.17 -5.41
C PHE A 67 -7.04 12.68 -5.69
N GLU A 68 -6.88 11.85 -4.65
CA GLU A 68 -6.62 10.42 -4.82
C GLU A 68 -7.80 9.69 -5.49
N CYS A 69 -9.04 10.07 -5.18
CA CYS A 69 -10.23 9.53 -5.83
C CYS A 69 -10.38 10.05 -7.27
N ARG A 70 -10.12 11.33 -7.51
CA ARG A 70 -10.21 11.97 -8.83
C ARG A 70 -9.28 11.30 -9.84
N PHE A 71 -8.08 10.91 -9.41
CA PHE A 71 -7.09 10.24 -10.27
C PHE A 71 -7.15 8.70 -10.16
N CYS A 72 -8.10 8.14 -9.43
CA CYS A 72 -8.27 6.69 -9.30
C CYS A 72 -8.92 6.10 -10.57
N PRO A 73 -8.29 5.10 -11.23
CA PRO A 73 -8.88 4.42 -12.38
C PRO A 73 -10.23 3.72 -12.09
N TRP A 74 -10.51 3.43 -10.82
CA TRP A 74 -11.73 2.76 -10.36
C TRP A 74 -12.76 3.69 -9.71
N SER A 75 -12.55 5.00 -9.78
CA SER A 75 -13.40 6.00 -9.13
C SER A 75 -14.87 5.85 -9.50
N GLU A 76 -15.20 5.75 -10.80
CA GLU A 76 -16.58 5.60 -11.24
C GLU A 76 -17.27 4.38 -10.62
N ARG A 77 -16.59 3.22 -10.61
CA ARG A 77 -17.14 2.00 -10.02
C ARG A 77 -17.35 2.18 -8.51
N CYS A 78 -16.35 2.72 -7.82
CA CYS A 78 -16.37 2.93 -6.36
C CYS A 78 -17.50 3.86 -5.91
N TRP A 79 -17.79 4.91 -6.69
CA TRP A 79 -18.82 5.91 -6.37
C TRP A 79 -20.22 5.55 -6.88
N ARG A 80 -20.34 4.58 -7.81
CA ARG A 80 -21.65 4.05 -8.25
C ARG A 80 -22.24 3.00 -7.30
N LEU A 81 -21.40 2.34 -6.50
CA LEU A 81 -21.84 1.29 -5.57
C LEU A 81 -22.20 1.89 -4.20
N PRO A 82 -23.09 1.25 -3.42
CA PRO A 82 -23.31 1.61 -2.02
C PRO A 82 -22.00 1.57 -1.22
N ALA A 83 -21.86 2.49 -0.26
CA ALA A 83 -20.72 2.54 0.64
C ALA A 83 -20.75 1.38 1.63
#